data_AF-A0A5J4URX6-F1
#
_entry.id   AF-A0A5J4URX6-F1
#
_cell.length_a   1.000
_cell.length_b   1.000
_cell.length_c   1.000
_cell.angle_alpha   90.00
_cell.angle_beta   90.00
_cell.angle_gamma   90.00
#
_symmetry.space_group_name_H-M   'P 1'
#
loop_
_entity.id
_entity.type
_entity.pdbx_description
1 polymer ?
#
loop_
_entity_poly.entity_id
_entity_poly.type
_entity_poly.pdbx_seq_one_letter_code
_entity_poly.pdbx_strand_id
1 'polypeptide(L)'
;MNRSCKKVTQIPKLLLSITTLSRFKVGNYVGQVLDLQRLKVRSWSRRCFDQIQVLGDEQDQTDLVNNKNGKMTFISFCTAGGIGEEHDKEISNGLFYIYWFLRELYEGRNEQQPSFQPLPLLARITEEQIEEEGANEEIEAQMNNNKGYDGYIKQWAIVFKKVTLNHFIRRG
;
A
#
# COMPACT_ATOMS: atom_id res chain seq x y z
N MET A 1 -9.57 -44.83 36.21
CA MET A 1 -10.27 -43.89 35.30
C MET A 1 -10.88 -42.76 36.14
N ASN A 2 -10.43 -41.52 35.94
CA ASN A 2 -10.72 -40.37 36.83
C ASN A 2 -12.22 -40.01 36.79
N ARG A 3 -12.86 -39.73 37.95
CA ARG A 3 -14.30 -39.40 38.08
C ARG A 3 -14.73 -38.24 37.18
N SER A 4 -13.83 -37.28 36.95
CA SER A 4 -14.08 -36.15 36.06
C SER A 4 -14.25 -36.56 34.59
N CYS A 5 -13.46 -37.53 34.09
CA CYS A 5 -13.59 -38.04 32.72
C CYS A 5 -14.96 -38.71 32.48
N LYS A 6 -15.54 -39.37 33.49
CA LYS A 6 -16.88 -39.98 33.39
C LYS A 6 -18.01 -38.94 33.20
N LYS A 7 -17.86 -37.74 33.76
CA LYS A 7 -18.85 -36.65 33.58
C LYS A 7 -18.77 -36.04 32.18
N VAL A 8 -17.55 -35.90 31.64
CA VAL A 8 -17.29 -35.35 30.30
C VAL A 8 -17.87 -36.26 29.20
N THR A 9 -17.81 -37.59 29.38
CA THR A 9 -18.37 -38.57 28.43
C THR A 9 -19.91 -38.57 28.36
N GLN A 10 -20.60 -37.98 29.33
CA GLN A 10 -22.07 -37.92 29.34
C GLN A 10 -22.65 -36.76 28.53
N ILE A 11 -21.82 -35.78 28.11
CA ILE A 11 -22.28 -34.63 27.32
C ILE A 11 -22.21 -35.01 25.83
N PRO A 12 -23.35 -35.18 25.14
CA PRO A 12 -23.36 -35.60 23.74
C PRO A 12 -22.61 -34.60 22.88
N LYS A 13 -21.80 -35.11 21.93
CA LYS A 13 -21.03 -34.31 20.95
C LYS A 13 -19.96 -33.38 21.55
N LEU A 14 -19.71 -33.40 22.86
CA LEU A 14 -18.72 -32.52 23.49
C LEU A 14 -17.32 -32.65 22.87
N LEU A 15 -16.86 -33.88 22.65
CA LEU A 15 -15.57 -34.14 22.01
C LEU A 15 -15.50 -33.58 20.57
N LEU A 16 -16.59 -33.73 19.81
CA LEU A 16 -16.69 -33.17 18.46
C LEU A 16 -16.63 -31.63 18.51
N SER A 17 -17.38 -31.00 19.40
CA SER A 17 -17.39 -29.54 19.59
C SER A 17 -16.02 -29.00 20.01
N ILE A 18 -15.32 -29.67 20.94
CA ILE A 18 -13.97 -29.28 21.36
C ILE A 18 -12.98 -29.42 20.21
N THR A 19 -13.08 -30.50 19.43
CA THR A 19 -12.20 -30.73 18.27
C THR A 19 -12.42 -29.66 17.20
N THR A 20 -13.67 -29.32 16.89
CA THR A 20 -14.01 -28.26 15.92
C THR A 20 -13.54 -26.89 16.40
N LEU A 21 -13.76 -26.56 17.67
CA LEU A 21 -13.29 -25.29 18.25
C LEU A 21 -11.76 -25.18 18.23
N SER A 22 -11.06 -26.28 18.54
CA SER A 22 -9.59 -26.31 18.51
C SER A 22 -9.06 -26.10 17.09
N ARG A 23 -9.66 -26.76 16.09
CA ARG A 23 -9.30 -26.56 14.66
C ARG A 23 -9.54 -25.13 14.20
N PHE A 24 -10.67 -24.53 14.58
CA PHE A 24 -10.98 -23.13 14.27
C PHE A 24 -9.94 -22.17 14.87
N LYS A 25 -9.59 -22.34 16.16
CA LYS A 25 -8.58 -21.50 16.81
C LYS A 25 -7.20 -21.62 16.16
N VAL A 26 -6.78 -22.83 15.81
CA VAL A 26 -5.51 -23.07 15.08
C VAL A 26 -5.56 -22.40 13.70
N GLY A 27 -6.66 -22.56 12.96
CA GLY A 27 -6.85 -21.91 11.66
C GLY A 27 -6.74 -20.38 11.75
N ASN A 28 -7.40 -19.75 12.74
CA ASN A 28 -7.30 -18.31 12.95
C ASN A 28 -5.89 -17.87 13.31
N TYR A 29 -5.20 -18.59 14.19
CA TYR A 29 -3.82 -18.27 14.56
C TYR A 29 -2.88 -18.34 13.35
N VAL A 30 -2.98 -19.41 12.54
CA VAL A 30 -2.20 -19.55 11.30
C VAL A 30 -2.54 -18.43 10.33
N GLY A 31 -3.82 -18.07 10.19
CA GLY A 31 -4.27 -16.92 9.39
C GLY A 31 -3.59 -15.62 9.82
N GLN A 32 -3.62 -15.30 11.12
CA GLN A 32 -2.98 -14.10 11.68
C GLN A 32 -1.47 -14.08 11.41
N VAL A 33 -0.77 -15.21 11.55
CA VAL A 33 0.67 -15.29 11.28
C VAL A 33 0.94 -15.06 9.79
N LEU A 34 0.16 -15.65 8.89
CA LEU A 34 0.30 -15.45 7.45
C LEU A 34 0.03 -14.00 7.06
N ASP A 35 -0.98 -13.36 7.65
CA ASP A 35 -1.31 -11.96 7.38
C ASP A 35 -0.19 -11.03 7.86
N LEU A 36 0.38 -11.27 9.05
CA LEU A 36 1.56 -10.53 9.52
C LEU A 36 2.77 -10.69 8.59
N GLN A 37 2.99 -11.89 8.06
CA GLN A 37 4.08 -12.13 7.09
C GLN A 37 3.82 -11.38 5.78
N ARG A 38 2.59 -11.40 5.26
CA ARG A 38 2.19 -10.66 4.06
C ARG A 38 2.37 -9.16 4.24
N LEU A 39 1.99 -8.62 5.41
CA LEU A 39 2.20 -7.20 5.74
C LEU A 39 3.68 -6.84 5.72
N LYS A 40 4.54 -7.66 6.34
CA LYS A 40 5.99 -7.44 6.31
C LYS A 40 6.54 -7.47 4.88
N VAL A 41 6.16 -8.46 4.07
CA VAL A 41 6.61 -8.55 2.67
C VAL A 41 6.21 -7.30 1.90
N ARG A 42 4.95 -6.84 2.03
CA ARG A 42 4.48 -5.59 1.39
C ARG A 42 5.30 -4.38 1.85
N SER A 43 5.53 -4.23 3.15
CA SER A 43 6.31 -3.12 3.71
C SER A 43 7.74 -3.08 3.16
N TRP A 44 8.41 -4.24 3.10
CA TRP A 44 9.75 -4.35 2.49
C TRP A 44 9.73 -4.06 0.99
N SER A 45 8.77 -4.61 0.26
CA SER A 45 8.63 -4.36 -1.18
C SER A 45 8.45 -2.88 -1.48
N ARG A 46 7.61 -2.18 -0.70
CA ARG A 46 7.43 -0.72 -0.81
C ARG A 46 8.74 0.03 -0.61
N ARG A 47 9.45 -0.27 0.48
CA ARG A 47 10.72 0.38 0.77
C ARG A 47 11.77 0.15 -0.33
N CYS A 48 11.83 -1.05 -0.90
CA CYS A 48 12.70 -1.34 -2.04
C CYS A 48 12.29 -0.52 -3.27
N PHE A 49 10.99 -0.40 -3.52
CA PHE A 49 10.45 0.40 -4.61
C PHE A 49 10.79 1.88 -4.46
N ASP A 50 10.57 2.45 -3.26
CA ASP A 50 10.93 3.82 -2.93
C ASP A 50 12.43 4.09 -3.18
N GLN A 51 13.28 3.11 -2.84
CA GLN A 51 14.72 3.20 -3.09
C GLN A 51 15.05 3.22 -4.58
N ILE A 52 14.39 2.40 -5.40
CA ILE A 52 14.58 2.39 -6.85
C ILE A 52 14.13 3.73 -7.44
N GLN A 53 13.00 4.29 -6.98
CA GLN A 53 12.56 5.60 -7.42
C GLN A 53 13.59 6.68 -7.10
N VAL A 54 14.08 6.74 -5.85
CA VAL A 54 15.01 7.80 -5.40
C VAL A 54 16.41 7.64 -5.99
N LEU A 55 16.90 6.41 -6.15
CA LEU A 55 18.28 6.13 -6.57
C LEU A 55 18.40 5.76 -8.05
N GLY A 56 17.29 5.56 -8.75
CA GLY A 56 17.26 5.14 -10.14
C GLY A 56 17.47 6.28 -11.11
N ASP A 57 18.24 6.02 -12.16
CA ASP A 57 18.47 6.97 -13.26
C ASP A 57 17.32 6.97 -14.28
N GLU A 58 17.48 7.70 -15.39
CA GLU A 58 16.47 7.78 -16.45
C GLU A 58 16.04 6.41 -16.98
N GLN A 59 16.98 5.47 -17.13
CA GLN A 59 16.69 4.13 -17.64
C GLN A 59 15.92 3.33 -16.59
N ASP A 60 16.34 3.41 -15.31
CA ASP A 60 15.64 2.76 -14.21
C ASP A 60 14.19 3.26 -14.10
N GLN A 61 13.95 4.58 -14.19
CA GLN A 61 12.59 5.14 -14.16
C GLN A 61 11.76 4.67 -15.36
N THR A 62 12.37 4.62 -16.55
CA THR A 62 11.72 4.14 -17.78
C THR A 62 11.31 2.68 -17.66
N ASP A 63 12.20 1.83 -17.17
CA ASP A 63 11.95 0.40 -16.97
C ASP A 63 10.90 0.17 -15.89
N LEU A 64 10.88 1.01 -14.86
CA LEU A 64 9.87 0.98 -13.80
C LEU A 64 8.47 1.19 -14.38
N VAL A 65 8.26 2.26 -15.16
CA VAL A 65 6.96 2.60 -15.74
C VAL A 65 6.53 1.57 -16.80
N ASN A 66 7.48 1.11 -17.63
CA ASN A 66 7.19 0.22 -18.76
C ASN A 66 6.93 -1.25 -18.35
N ASN A 67 7.58 -1.78 -17.31
CA ASN A 67 7.36 -3.17 -16.87
C ASN A 67 6.03 -3.39 -16.12
N LYS A 68 5.04 -2.49 -16.28
CA LYS A 68 3.78 -2.48 -15.53
C LYS A 68 3.97 -2.39 -14.01
N ASN A 69 5.14 -1.95 -13.53
CA ASN A 69 5.33 -1.67 -12.11
C ASN A 69 4.57 -0.41 -11.66
N GLY A 70 3.88 0.33 -12.54
CA GLY A 70 2.87 1.29 -12.13
C GLY A 70 1.76 0.67 -11.27
N LYS A 71 1.45 -0.63 -11.49
CA LYS A 71 0.62 -1.39 -10.53
C LYS A 71 1.26 -1.48 -9.16
N MET A 72 2.58 -1.57 -9.08
CA MET A 72 3.33 -1.62 -7.82
C MET A 72 3.32 -0.28 -7.09
N THR A 73 3.41 0.84 -7.83
CA THR A 73 3.23 2.19 -7.30
C THR A 73 1.86 2.34 -6.64
N PHE A 74 0.81 1.80 -7.24
CA PHE A 74 -0.55 1.76 -6.69
C PHE A 74 -0.68 0.85 -5.45
N ILE A 75 -0.21 -0.40 -5.54
CA ILE A 75 -0.21 -1.36 -4.42
C ILE A 75 0.55 -0.82 -3.19
N SER A 76 1.47 0.13 -3.40
CA SER A 76 2.27 0.71 -2.32
C SER A 76 1.45 1.51 -1.30
N PHE A 77 0.36 2.19 -1.67
CA PHE A 77 -0.45 2.99 -0.74
C PHE A 77 -1.88 2.47 -0.54
N CYS A 78 -2.37 1.55 -1.38
CA CYS A 78 -3.71 0.98 -1.19
C CYS A 78 -3.83 0.23 0.13
N THR A 79 -4.75 0.73 0.95
CA THR A 79 -5.23 0.07 2.15
C THR A 79 -5.96 -1.21 1.78
N ALA A 80 -5.25 -2.33 1.82
CA ALA A 80 -5.89 -3.63 2.03
C ALA A 80 -6.41 -3.71 3.48
N GLY A 81 -7.39 -2.86 3.85
CA GLY A 81 -8.24 -2.99 5.03
C GLY A 81 -7.57 -2.98 6.42
N GLY A 82 -6.36 -2.45 6.56
CA GLY A 82 -5.66 -2.36 7.86
C GLY A 82 -6.14 -1.19 8.71
N ILE A 83 -6.16 -1.36 10.05
CA ILE A 83 -6.52 -0.33 11.03
C ILE A 83 -5.33 -0.14 11.99
N GLY A 84 -4.84 1.10 12.15
CA GLY A 84 -3.84 1.46 13.16
C GLY A 84 -2.80 2.49 12.68
N GLU A 85 -2.12 3.14 13.63
CA GLU A 85 -1.15 4.22 13.38
C GLU A 85 0.05 3.81 12.51
N GLU A 86 0.49 2.54 12.61
CA GLU A 86 1.58 2.01 11.79
C GLU A 86 1.18 1.92 10.31
N HIS A 87 -0.08 1.56 10.04
CA HIS A 87 -0.64 1.61 8.68
C HIS A 87 -0.80 3.05 8.20
N ASP A 88 -1.19 3.96 9.08
CA ASP A 88 -1.34 5.36 8.71
C ASP A 88 -0.02 6.00 8.26
N LYS A 89 1.09 5.65 8.94
CA LYS A 89 2.43 6.08 8.53
C LYS A 89 2.85 5.49 7.19
N GLU A 90 2.58 4.21 6.94
CA GLU A 90 2.88 3.57 5.66
C GLU A 90 2.09 4.20 4.51
N ILE A 91 0.82 4.52 4.72
CA ILE A 91 -0.02 5.23 3.73
C ILE A 91 0.55 6.62 3.47
N SER A 92 0.89 7.36 4.53
CA SER A 92 1.48 8.69 4.40
C SER A 92 2.80 8.64 3.61
N ASN A 93 3.65 7.64 3.87
CA ASN A 93 4.90 7.47 3.14
C ASN A 93 4.65 7.09 1.68
N GLY A 94 3.74 6.16 1.39
CA GLY A 94 3.40 5.78 0.03
C GLY A 94 2.88 6.98 -0.79
N LEU A 95 1.98 7.78 -0.22
CA LEU A 95 1.49 9.02 -0.84
C LEU A 95 2.60 10.06 -1.03
N PHE A 96 3.55 10.14 -0.10
CA PHE A 96 4.72 11.02 -0.22
C PHE A 96 5.63 10.60 -1.38
N TYR A 97 6.00 9.33 -1.47
CA TYR A 97 6.93 8.85 -2.51
C TYR A 97 6.32 8.92 -3.90
N ILE A 98 5.03 8.59 -4.07
CA ILE A 98 4.39 8.71 -5.37
C ILE A 98 4.26 10.16 -5.83
N TYR A 99 3.99 11.10 -4.90
CA TYR A 99 4.00 12.52 -5.20
C TYR A 99 5.37 12.97 -5.71
N TRP A 100 6.43 12.60 -5.01
CA TRP A 100 7.80 12.93 -5.41
C TRP A 100 8.16 12.31 -6.76
N PHE A 101 7.83 11.04 -6.96
CA PHE A 101 8.08 10.34 -8.21
C PHE A 101 7.40 11.04 -9.40
N LEU A 102 6.10 11.32 -9.32
CA LEU A 102 5.38 12.03 -10.39
C LEU A 102 5.96 13.42 -10.64
N ARG A 103 6.29 14.16 -9.57
CA ARG A 103 6.89 15.49 -9.67
C ARG A 103 8.24 15.43 -10.39
N GLU A 104 9.10 14.47 -10.04
CA GLU A 104 10.41 14.28 -10.68
C GLU A 104 10.26 13.85 -12.14
N LEU A 105 9.27 13.03 -12.49
CA LEU A 105 8.98 12.74 -13.90
C LEU A 105 8.53 14.00 -14.66
N TYR A 106 7.81 14.93 -14.04
CA TYR A 106 7.38 16.18 -14.70
C TYR A 106 8.46 17.27 -14.76
N GLU A 107 9.27 17.41 -13.71
CA GLU A 107 10.20 18.53 -13.52
C GLU A 107 11.67 18.12 -13.77
N GLY A 108 11.95 16.83 -13.89
CA GLY A 108 13.29 16.27 -13.87
C GLY A 108 13.90 16.28 -12.47
N ARG A 109 15.06 15.65 -12.33
CA ARG A 109 15.87 15.67 -11.10
C ARG A 109 17.19 16.40 -11.38
N ASN A 110 17.26 17.68 -11.01
CA ASN A 110 18.40 18.54 -11.38
C ASN A 110 19.50 18.64 -10.31
N GLU A 111 19.16 18.53 -9.03
CA GLU A 111 20.08 18.80 -7.91
C GLU A 111 20.52 17.52 -7.15
N GLN A 112 19.93 16.38 -7.49
CA GLN A 112 20.12 15.12 -6.78
C GLN A 112 20.59 14.04 -7.78
N GLN A 113 21.54 13.20 -7.34
CA GLN A 113 22.06 12.11 -8.16
C GLN A 113 21.34 10.80 -7.86
N PRO A 114 20.94 10.02 -8.89
CA PRO A 114 21.17 10.30 -10.31
C PRO A 114 20.21 11.35 -10.88
N SER A 115 20.74 12.31 -11.62
CA SER A 115 19.97 13.38 -12.26
C SER A 115 19.43 12.95 -13.62
N PHE A 116 18.20 13.33 -13.95
CA PHE A 116 17.59 13.08 -15.27
C PHE A 116 16.73 14.26 -15.73
N GLN A 117 16.60 14.41 -17.04
CA GLN A 117 15.72 15.44 -17.65
C GLN A 117 14.25 15.09 -17.42
N PRO A 118 13.32 16.07 -17.47
CA PRO A 118 11.89 15.78 -17.40
C PRO A 118 11.45 14.64 -18.33
N LEU A 119 10.70 13.67 -17.80
CA LEU A 119 10.13 12.50 -18.48
C LEU A 119 8.59 12.57 -18.51
N PRO A 120 7.98 13.60 -19.13
CA PRO A 120 6.55 13.85 -19.03
C PRO A 120 5.68 12.75 -19.67
N LEU A 121 6.21 11.99 -20.64
CA LEU A 121 5.50 10.84 -21.22
C LEU A 121 5.34 9.71 -20.19
N LEU A 122 6.38 9.45 -19.39
CA LEU A 122 6.33 8.45 -18.33
C LEU A 122 5.39 8.88 -17.20
N ALA A 123 5.36 10.19 -16.88
CA ALA A 123 4.42 10.73 -15.91
C ALA A 123 2.97 10.44 -16.34
N ARG A 124 2.65 10.72 -17.60
CA ARG A 124 1.31 10.44 -18.16
C ARG A 124 0.96 8.95 -18.12
N ILE A 125 1.87 8.07 -18.53
CA ILE A 125 1.63 6.61 -18.47
C ILE A 125 1.37 6.18 -17.02
N THR A 126 2.13 6.72 -16.07
CA THR A 126 1.96 6.42 -14.65
C THR A 126 0.59 6.88 -14.15
N GLU A 127 0.13 8.07 -14.55
CA GLU A 127 -1.20 8.58 -14.21
C GLU A 127 -2.33 7.73 -14.81
N GLU A 128 -2.22 7.36 -16.08
CA GLU A 128 -3.19 6.47 -16.76
C GLU A 128 -3.27 5.11 -16.04
N GLN A 129 -2.13 4.56 -15.59
CA GLN A 129 -2.08 3.33 -14.79
C GLN A 129 -2.73 3.49 -13.40
N ILE A 130 -2.57 4.64 -12.76
CA ILE A 130 -3.18 4.96 -11.46
C ILE A 130 -4.71 5.05 -11.61
N GLU A 131 -5.19 5.64 -12.69
CA GLU A 131 -6.62 5.71 -13.01
C GLU A 131 -7.21 4.33 -13.35
N GLU A 132 -6.54 3.54 -14.19
CA GLU A 132 -7.00 2.19 -14.59
C GLU A 132 -7.17 1.24 -13.38
N GLU A 133 -6.35 1.41 -12.34
CA GLU A 133 -6.38 0.59 -11.13
C GLU A 133 -7.39 1.07 -10.07
N GLY A 134 -8.13 2.17 -10.31
CA GLY A 134 -9.14 2.68 -9.37
C GLY A 134 -8.55 3.38 -8.14
N ALA A 135 -7.40 4.03 -8.30
CA ALA A 135 -6.75 4.75 -7.20
C ALA A 135 -7.42 6.06 -6.83
N ASN A 136 -8.17 6.64 -7.75
CA ASN A 136 -8.82 7.93 -7.54
C ASN A 136 -9.84 7.84 -6.40
N GLU A 137 -10.59 6.74 -6.32
CA GLU A 137 -11.56 6.46 -5.27
C GLU A 137 -10.88 6.31 -3.90
N GLU A 138 -9.75 5.59 -3.85
CA GLU A 138 -8.98 5.42 -2.61
C GLU A 138 -8.40 6.76 -2.14
N ILE A 139 -7.81 7.55 -3.05
CA ILE A 139 -7.29 8.89 -2.72
C ILE A 139 -8.41 9.81 -2.22
N GLU A 140 -9.59 9.78 -2.84
CA GLU A 140 -10.74 10.54 -2.39
C GLU A 140 -11.23 10.12 -0.99
N ALA A 141 -11.19 8.83 -0.67
CA ALA A 141 -11.46 8.35 0.68
C ALA A 141 -10.42 8.90 1.68
N GLN A 142 -9.13 8.88 1.33
CA GLN A 142 -8.05 9.37 2.19
C GLN A 142 -8.07 10.90 2.36
N MET A 143 -8.56 11.68 1.40
CA MET A 143 -8.76 13.13 1.54
C MET A 143 -9.76 13.50 2.65
N ASN A 144 -10.68 12.59 2.95
CA ASN A 144 -11.68 12.76 4.01
C ASN A 144 -11.26 12.10 5.34
N ASN A 145 -10.13 11.41 5.36
CA ASN A 145 -9.59 10.76 6.55
C ASN A 145 -8.94 11.78 7.49
N ASN A 146 -9.70 12.28 8.47
CA ASN A 146 -9.21 13.23 9.49
C ASN A 146 -8.51 12.56 10.68
N LYS A 147 -8.39 11.22 10.71
CA LYS A 147 -7.82 10.48 11.85
C LYS A 147 -6.44 9.86 11.57
N GLY A 148 -6.07 9.70 10.30
CA GLY A 148 -4.82 9.06 9.93
C GLY A 148 -3.59 9.94 10.16
N TYR A 149 -2.59 9.43 10.90
CA TYR A 149 -1.27 10.02 11.15
C TYR A 149 -1.29 11.55 11.32
N ASP A 150 -1.96 12.06 12.35
CA ASP A 150 -2.06 13.50 12.66
C ASP A 150 -2.55 14.39 11.49
N GLY A 151 -3.31 13.82 10.55
CA GLY A 151 -3.85 14.52 9.39
C GLY A 151 -2.88 14.64 8.20
N TYR A 152 -1.67 14.07 8.28
CA TYR A 152 -0.72 14.06 7.18
C TYR A 152 -1.23 13.28 5.96
N ILE A 153 -1.94 12.16 6.17
CA ILE A 153 -2.52 11.39 5.06
C ILE A 153 -3.44 12.26 4.22
N LYS A 154 -4.34 13.00 4.86
CA LYS A 154 -5.23 13.95 4.19
C LYS A 154 -4.46 15.02 3.44
N GLN A 155 -3.43 15.60 4.05
CA GLN A 155 -2.60 16.61 3.40
C GLN A 155 -1.93 16.05 2.14
N TRP A 156 -1.30 14.88 2.23
CA TRP A 156 -0.66 14.23 1.10
C TRP A 156 -1.65 13.85 0.01
N ALA A 157 -2.83 13.33 0.36
CA ALA A 157 -3.87 13.01 -0.62
C ALA A 157 -4.35 14.27 -1.38
N ILE A 158 -4.51 15.40 -0.69
CA ILE A 158 -4.86 16.69 -1.32
C ILE A 158 -3.73 17.19 -2.23
N VAL A 159 -2.48 17.11 -1.77
CA VAL A 159 -1.31 17.54 -2.55
C VAL A 159 -1.15 16.67 -3.80
N PHE A 160 -1.25 15.36 -3.64
CA PHE A 160 -1.20 14.40 -4.73
C PHE A 160 -2.25 14.76 -5.79
N LYS A 161 -3.54 14.87 -5.40
CA LYS A 161 -4.63 15.19 -6.33
C LYS A 161 -4.42 16.53 -7.05
N LYS A 162 -3.86 17.54 -6.37
CA LYS A 162 -3.53 18.82 -7.00
C LYS A 162 -2.46 18.68 -8.08
N VAL A 163 -1.47 17.83 -7.87
CA VAL A 163 -0.34 17.67 -8.81
C VAL A 163 -0.80 16.95 -10.06
N THR A 164 -1.47 15.81 -9.91
CA THR A 164 -2.09 15.08 -11.02
C THR A 164 -3.04 15.99 -11.81
N LEU A 165 -3.88 16.78 -11.13
CA LEU A 165 -4.84 17.67 -11.81
C LEU A 165 -4.18 18.93 -12.44
N ASN A 166 -3.21 19.56 -11.78
CA ASN A 166 -2.58 20.78 -12.28
C ASN A 166 -1.74 20.54 -13.54
N HIS A 167 -1.11 19.37 -13.67
CA HIS A 167 -0.38 18.99 -14.88
C HIS A 167 -1.33 18.60 -16.03
N PHE A 168 -2.51 18.06 -15.72
CA PHE A 168 -3.60 17.89 -16.67
C PHE A 168 -4.10 19.22 -17.25
N ILE A 169 -4.34 20.23 -16.41
CA ILE A 169 -4.93 21.51 -16.83
C ILE A 169 -3.95 22.40 -17.61
N ARG A 170 -2.65 22.38 -17.27
CA ARG A 170 -1.64 23.23 -17.95
C ARG A 170 -1.32 22.81 -19.39
N ARG A 171 -1.87 21.69 -19.89
CA ARG A 171 -1.63 21.18 -21.24
C ARG A 171 -2.91 20.82 -22.03
N GLY A 172 -4.08 21.20 -21.51
CA GLY A 172 -5.35 21.14 -22.25
C GLY A 172 -5.48 22.26 -23.28
#